data_AF-A0A535LKE4-F1
#
_entry.id   AF-A0A535LKE4-F1
#
_cell.length_a   1.000
_cell.length_b   1.000
_cell.length_c   1.000
_cell.angle_alpha   90.00
_cell.angle_beta   90.00
_cell.angle_gamma   90.00
#
_symmetry.space_group_name_H-M   'P 1'
#
loop_
_entity.id
_entity.type
_entity.pdbx_description
1 polymer ?
#
loop_
_entity_poly.entity_id
_entity_poly.type
_entity_poly.pdbx_seq_one_letter_code
_entity_poly.pdbx_strand_id
1 'polypeptide(L)'
;MTITTRPRTIGELRESGYRLLPVKEELRKNLIQKIRRGEELFPGIIGYEETVIPQIENAILSGQDIIFLGERGQAKTRMAR
;
A
#
# COMPACT_ATOMS: atom_id res chain seq x y z
N MET A 1 -31.83 0.92 2.30
CA MET A 1 -30.73 0.99 3.29
C MET A 1 -30.21 -0.41 3.53
N THR A 2 -29.16 -0.84 2.82
CA THR A 2 -28.56 -2.16 3.06
C THR A 2 -27.53 -2.01 4.16
N ILE A 3 -27.85 -2.54 5.34
CA ILE A 3 -26.88 -2.74 6.42
C ILE A 3 -25.94 -3.85 5.92
N THR A 4 -24.82 -3.49 5.28
CA THR A 4 -23.77 -4.46 4.95
C THR A 4 -23.03 -4.81 6.23
N THR A 5 -23.52 -5.85 6.90
CA THR A 5 -22.81 -6.49 8.02
C THR A 5 -21.45 -6.93 7.51
N ARG A 6 -20.37 -6.35 8.05
CA ARG A 6 -19.01 -6.77 7.70
C ARG A 6 -18.82 -8.23 8.14
N PRO A 7 -18.21 -9.10 7.31
CA PRO A 7 -17.87 -10.46 7.71
C PRO A 7 -17.08 -10.48 9.02
N ARG A 8 -17.48 -11.34 9.96
CA ARG A 8 -16.81 -11.54 11.25
C ARG A 8 -15.92 -12.77 11.26
N THR A 9 -16.09 -13.66 10.28
CA THR A 9 -15.30 -14.87 10.12
C THR A 9 -14.70 -14.96 8.72
N ILE A 10 -13.64 -15.77 8.56
CA ILE A 10 -13.04 -16.06 7.25
C ILE A 10 -14.05 -16.77 6.34
N GLY A 11 -14.92 -17.61 6.91
CA GLY A 11 -16.02 -18.27 6.19
C GLY A 11 -16.97 -17.26 5.57
N GLU A 12 -17.50 -16.34 6.38
CA GLU A 12 -18.36 -15.24 5.90
C GLU A 12 -17.67 -14.37 4.85
N LEU A 13 -16.36 -14.12 4.99
CA LEU A 13 -15.60 -13.32 4.02
C LEU A 13 -15.52 -14.04 2.67
N ARG A 14 -15.27 -15.35 2.66
CA ARG A 14 -15.26 -16.16 1.44
C ARG A 14 -16.65 -16.21 0.78
N GLU A 15 -17.71 -16.40 1.58
CA GLU A 15 -19.09 -16.42 1.11
C GLU A 15 -19.54 -15.07 0.53
N SER A 16 -18.99 -13.96 1.03
CA SER A 16 -19.25 -12.61 0.47
C SER A 16 -18.70 -12.39 -0.95
N GLY A 17 -18.00 -13.38 -1.53
CA GLY A 17 -17.41 -13.30 -2.86
C GLY A 17 -16.04 -12.60 -2.87
N TYR A 18 -15.42 -12.42 -1.71
CA TYR A 18 -14.09 -11.83 -1.61
C TYR A 18 -13.05 -12.68 -2.36
N ARG A 19 -12.30 -12.03 -3.26
CA ARG A 19 -11.19 -12.66 -3.96
C ARG A 19 -9.88 -12.34 -3.27
N LEU A 20 -9.16 -13.39 -2.86
CA LEU A 20 -7.80 -13.27 -2.35
C LEU A 20 -6.87 -12.82 -3.48
N LEU A 21 -6.15 -11.71 -3.25
CA LEU A 21 -5.13 -11.22 -4.16
C LEU A 21 -3.74 -11.52 -3.58
N PRO A 22 -2.73 -11.79 -4.42
CA PRO A 22 -1.34 -11.75 -3.98
C PRO A 22 -1.01 -10.38 -3.41
N VAL A 23 -0.17 -10.33 -2.36
CA VAL A 23 0.20 -9.08 -1.68
C VAL A 23 0.71 -8.02 -2.66
N LYS A 24 1.55 -8.40 -3.63
CA LYS A 24 2.06 -7.47 -4.65
C LYS A 24 0.96 -6.85 -5.52
N GLU A 25 -0.10 -7.61 -5.82
CA GLU A 25 -1.24 -7.12 -6.59
C GLU A 25 -2.13 -6.19 -5.74
N GLU A 26 -2.34 -6.54 -4.47
CA GLU A 26 -3.06 -5.69 -3.52
C GLU A 26 -2.36 -4.34 -3.32
N LEU A 27 -1.03 -4.36 -3.11
CA LEU A 27 -0.22 -3.14 -2.99
C LEU A 27 -0.32 -2.27 -4.25
N ARG A 28 -0.18 -2.86 -5.44
CA ARG A 28 -0.32 -2.15 -6.72
C ARG A 28 -1.70 -1.52 -6.85
N LYS A 29 -2.77 -2.27 -6.57
CA LYS A 29 -4.15 -1.78 -6.63
C LYS A 29 -4.36 -0.61 -5.67
N ASN A 30 -3.89 -0.73 -4.43
CA ASN A 30 -4.01 0.31 -3.42
C ASN A 30 -3.24 1.58 -3.82
N LEU A 31 -2.01 1.43 -4.34
CA LEU A 31 -1.20 2.54 -4.83
C LEU A 31 -1.90 3.29 -5.97
N ILE A 32 -2.41 2.58 -6.99
CA ILE A 32 -3.14 3.20 -8.10
C ILE A 32 -4.36 3.98 -7.59
N GLN A 33 -5.08 3.45 -6.61
CA GLN A 33 -6.22 4.15 -6.01
C GLN A 33 -5.80 5.43 -5.29
N LYS A 34 -4.71 5.39 -4.52
CA LYS A 34 -4.17 6.58 -3.83
C LYS A 34 -3.73 7.66 -4.82
N ILE A 35 -2.96 7.30 -5.84
CA ILE A 35 -2.51 8.23 -6.90
C ILE A 35 -3.71 8.89 -7.58
N ARG A 36 -4.73 8.10 -7.96
CA ARG A 36 -5.95 8.62 -8.61
C ARG A 36 -6.72 9.61 -7.73
N ARG A 37 -6.62 9.48 -6.42
CA ARG A 37 -7.29 10.36 -5.45
C ARG A 37 -6.41 11.55 -5.03
N GLY A 38 -5.15 11.60 -5.47
CA GLY A 38 -4.19 12.59 -5.00
C GLY A 38 -3.88 12.44 -3.50
N GLU A 39 -4.03 11.24 -2.94
CA GLU A 39 -3.71 10.98 -1.54
C GLU A 39 -2.20 10.89 -1.34
N GLU A 40 -1.69 11.50 -0.27
CA GLU A 40 -0.29 11.40 0.13
C GLU A 40 0.04 9.95 0.55
N LEU A 41 1.14 9.41 0.01
CA LEU A 41 1.54 8.03 0.29
C LEU A 41 2.12 7.85 1.69
N PHE A 42 2.97 8.76 2.12
CA PHE A 42 3.75 8.65 3.35
C PHE A 42 3.53 9.86 4.28
N PRO A 43 2.33 10.01 4.86
CA PRO A 43 2.01 11.16 5.68
C PRO A 43 2.96 11.31 6.88
N GLY A 44 3.53 12.51 6.99
CA GLY A 44 4.48 12.89 8.04
C GLY A 44 5.92 12.41 7.81
N ILE A 45 6.25 11.93 6.61
CA ILE A 45 7.63 11.89 6.13
C ILE A 45 7.88 13.20 5.39
N ILE A 46 8.90 13.94 5.80
CA ILE A 46 9.28 15.21 5.19
C ILE A 46 10.46 14.96 4.26
N GLY A 47 10.35 15.37 3.00
CA GLY A 47 11.40 15.13 2.01
C GLY A 47 11.18 13.85 1.21
N TYR A 48 12.08 13.63 0.25
CA TYR A 48 12.11 12.49 -0.68
C TYR A 48 11.05 12.46 -1.77
N GLU A 49 10.24 13.51 -1.91
CA GLU A 49 9.21 13.65 -2.93
C GLU A 49 9.79 13.53 -4.35
N GLU A 50 11.02 14.01 -4.54
CA GLU A 50 11.71 13.96 -5.82
C GLU A 50 12.76 12.83 -5.93
N THR A 51 12.92 11.99 -4.91
CA THR A 51 13.97 10.94 -4.90
C THR A 51 13.44 9.56 -4.56
N VAL A 52 13.18 9.27 -3.29
CA VAL A 52 12.85 7.90 -2.83
C VAL A 52 11.38 7.56 -3.09
N ILE A 53 10.45 8.50 -2.90
CA ILE A 53 9.01 8.23 -3.05
C ILE A 53 8.69 7.77 -4.49
N PRO A 54 9.14 8.46 -5.56
CA PRO A 54 8.91 8.00 -6.93
C PRO A 54 9.52 6.62 -7.22
N GLN A 55 10.65 6.28 -6.60
CA GLN A 55 11.27 4.96 -6.75
C GLN A 55 10.43 3.85 -6.11
N ILE A 56 9.85 4.10 -4.93
CA ILE A 56 8.94 3.16 -4.28
C ILE A 56 7.69 2.94 -5.13
N GLU A 57 7.09 4.03 -5.64
CA GLU A 57 5.92 3.96 -6.51
C GLU A 57 6.19 3.07 -7.73
N ASN A 58 7.30 3.33 -8.42
CA ASN A 58 7.71 2.54 -9.58
C ASN A 58 7.93 1.06 -9.22
N ALA A 59 8.64 0.77 -8.13
CA ALA A 59 8.89 -0.59 -7.70
C ALA A 59 7.59 -1.36 -7.39
N ILE A 60 6.64 -0.73 -6.69
CA ILE A 60 5.32 -1.33 -6.39
C ILE A 60 4.52 -1.55 -7.67
N LEU A 61 4.47 -0.57 -8.57
CA LEU A 61 3.78 -0.71 -9.86
C LEU A 61 4.38 -1.85 -10.68
N SER A 62 5.71 -1.99 -10.70
CA SER A 62 6.43 -3.06 -11.37
C SER A 62 6.39 -4.41 -10.63
N GLY A 63 5.91 -4.47 -9.38
CA GLY A 63 5.88 -5.70 -8.58
C GLY A 63 7.26 -6.19 -8.11
N GLN A 64 8.22 -5.28 -7.98
CA GLN A 64 9.57 -5.56 -7.53
C GLN A 64 9.64 -5.69 -6.00
N ASP A 65 10.67 -6.39 -5.52
CA ASP A 65 11.02 -6.41 -4.11
C ASP A 65 11.88 -5.17 -3.78
N ILE A 66 11.69 -4.58 -2.60
CA ILE A 66 12.31 -3.31 -2.21
C ILE A 66 13.19 -3.53 -0.99
N ILE A 67 14.42 -3.01 -1.04
CA ILE A 67 15.35 -2.98 0.10
C ILE A 67 15.66 -1.53 0.44
N PHE A 68 15.37 -1.12 1.67
CA PHE A 68 15.69 0.23 2.16
C PHE A 68 17.08 0.28 2.78
N LEU A 69 17.95 1.13 2.26
CA LEU A 69 19.29 1.40 2.77
C LEU A 69 19.43 2.88 3.15
N GLY A 70 20.21 3.16 4.20
CA GLY A 70 20.46 4.52 4.66
C GLY A 70 20.76 4.61 6.14
N GLU A 71 21.04 5.81 6.62
CA GLU A 71 21.46 6.09 8.00
C GLU A 71 20.33 5.96 9.02
N ARG A 72 20.69 5.86 10.30
CA ARG A 72 19.72 5.82 11.41
C ARG A 72 18.89 7.11 11.42
N GLY A 73 17.58 6.98 11.57
CA GLY A 73 16.66 8.12 11.65
C GLY A 73 16.06 8.57 10.31
N GLN A 74 16.45 7.98 9.18
CA GLN A 74 15.94 8.35 7.84
C GLN A 74 14.57 7.72 7.47
N ALA A 75 13.68 7.52 8.45
CA ALA A 75 12.31 7.05 8.23
C ALA A 75 12.11 5.70 7.47
N LYS A 76 13.15 4.90 7.20
CA LYS A 76 13.06 3.59 6.51
C LYS A 76 11.96 2.67 7.06
N THR A 77 11.90 2.50 8.38
CA THR A 77 10.87 1.67 9.04
C THR A 77 9.46 2.25 8.92
N ARG A 78 9.33 3.57 8.75
CA ARG A 78 8.03 4.23 8.56
C ARG A 78 7.55 4.08 7.11
N MET A 79 8.45 4.10 6.13
CA MET A 79 8.12 3.83 4.72
C MET A 79 7.75 2.37 4.46
N ALA A 80 8.35 1.43 5.19
CA ALA A 80 8.09 0.00 5.03
C ALA A 80 6.76 -0.50 5.66
N ARG A 81 6.01 0.37 6.34
CA ARG A 81 4.73 0.06 7.01
C ARG A 81 3.56 0.56 6.19
#